data_AF-A0A0M3HG79-F1
#
_entry.id   AF-A0A0M3HG79-F1
#
_cell.length_a   1.000
_cell.length_b   1.000
_cell.length_c   1.000
_cell.angle_alpha   90.00
_cell.angle_beta   90.00
_cell.angle_gamma   90.00
#
_symmetry.space_group_name_H-M   'P 1'
#
loop_
_entity.id
_entity.type
_entity.pdbx_description
1 polymer ?
#
loop_
_entity_poly.entity_id
_entity_poly.type
_entity_poly.pdbx_seq_one_letter_code
_entity_poly.pdbx_strand_id
1 'polypeptide(L)'
;MKWIYMTAQTYNAAWTSDLRHVIRLICRRYANAPKIGCGFSMGGMVLWNYLAECTSVETSGLNGALCISSPFNPTESSLTIEKFFPRIFFNSVLAANLKKIVSPYKTMFEGRCNWEEVMKSKTVRDFDKAFTVPLFGYKDWNEYYNAAALYWKVSRIPIPTLCLNAADD
;
A
#
# COMPACT_ATOMS: atom_id res chain seq x y z
N MET A 1 20.84 11.50 3.19
CA MET A 1 19.85 11.59 4.30
C MET A 1 19.36 10.18 4.59
N LYS A 2 19.75 9.56 5.71
CA LYS A 2 19.25 8.23 6.11
C LYS A 2 17.88 8.43 6.77
N TRP A 3 16.81 8.01 6.11
CA TRP A 3 15.49 7.97 6.74
C TRP A 3 15.51 6.86 7.80
N ILE A 4 15.31 7.23 9.06
CA ILE A 4 15.17 6.27 10.17
C ILE A 4 13.66 6.02 10.30
N TYR A 5 13.22 4.78 10.09
CA TYR A 5 11.85 4.41 10.45
C TYR A 5 11.71 4.54 11.97
N MET A 6 10.75 5.34 12.44
CA MET A 6 10.50 5.52 13.89
C MET A 6 9.38 4.62 14.42
N THR A 7 8.77 3.84 13.54
CA THR A 7 7.67 2.91 13.84
C THR A 7 7.89 1.61 13.10
N ALA A 8 7.39 0.51 13.69
CA ALA A 8 7.34 -0.79 13.03
C ALA A 8 6.22 -0.87 11.98
N GLN A 9 5.27 0.07 11.97
CA GLN A 9 4.22 0.15 10.95
C GLN A 9 4.82 0.63 9.63
N THR A 10 4.96 -0.30 8.68
CA THR A 10 5.61 -0.04 7.39
C THR A 10 4.73 -0.55 6.23
N TYR A 11 5.31 -1.31 5.28
CA TYR A 11 4.72 -1.73 4.02
C TYR A 11 3.32 -2.37 4.16
N ASN A 12 2.27 -1.58 3.88
CA ASN A 12 0.85 -2.00 3.93
C ASN A 12 -0.02 -1.09 3.03
N ALA A 13 -0.70 -1.69 2.05
CA ALA A 13 -1.53 -0.96 1.09
C ALA A 13 -2.87 -0.43 1.65
N ALA A 14 -3.31 -0.95 2.79
CA ALA A 14 -4.50 -0.54 3.52
C ALA A 14 -4.21 0.46 4.66
N TRP A 15 -2.93 0.76 4.95
CA TRP A 15 -2.56 1.67 6.02
C TRP A 15 -2.62 3.14 5.57
N THR A 16 -3.60 3.89 6.08
CA THR A 16 -3.92 5.26 5.62
C THR A 16 -3.43 6.35 6.57
N SER A 17 -3.02 5.99 7.80
CA SER A 17 -2.73 6.94 8.88
C SER A 17 -1.61 7.93 8.52
N ASP A 18 -0.52 7.44 7.91
CA ASP A 18 0.61 8.30 7.54
C ASP A 18 0.22 9.29 6.43
N LEU A 19 -0.51 8.81 5.42
CA LEU A 19 -1.02 9.66 4.35
C LEU A 19 -1.98 10.73 4.91
N ARG A 20 -2.91 10.34 5.78
CA ARG A 20 -3.83 11.25 6.48
C ARG A 20 -3.08 12.32 7.26
N HIS A 21 -2.00 11.94 7.94
CA HIS A 21 -1.16 12.88 8.68
C HIS A 21 -0.50 13.90 7.74
N VAL A 22 0.11 13.44 6.65
CA VAL A 22 0.80 14.30 5.67
C VAL A 22 -0.18 15.24 4.98
N ILE A 23 -1.34 14.75 4.53
CA ILE A 23 -2.39 15.59 3.92
C ILE A 23 -2.81 16.70 4.88
N ARG A 24 -3.03 16.37 6.17
CA ARG A 24 -3.38 17.39 7.18
C ARG A 24 -2.30 18.45 7.34
N LEU A 25 -1.02 18.07 7.32
CA LEU A 25 0.09 19.03 7.39
C LEU A 25 0.12 19.95 6.16
N ILE A 26 -0.06 19.38 4.96
CA ILE A 26 -0.12 20.13 3.69
C ILE A 26 -1.30 21.11 3.71
N CYS A 27 -2.47 20.66 4.16
CA CYS A 27 -3.66 21.49 4.27
C CYS A 27 -3.50 22.65 5.24
N ARG A 28 -2.82 22.43 6.37
CA ARG A 28 -2.51 23.53 7.31
C ARG A 28 -1.54 24.54 6.70
N ARG A 29 -0.53 24.08 5.98
CA ARG A 29 0.49 24.95 5.39
C ARG A 29 -0.02 25.73 4.18
N TYR A 30 -0.90 25.12 3.38
CA TYR A 30 -1.40 25.68 2.13
C TYR A 30 -2.94 25.64 2.09
N ALA A 31 -3.59 26.34 3.04
CA ALA A 31 -5.03 26.28 3.24
C ALA A 31 -5.83 26.51 1.95
N ASN A 32 -5.50 27.56 1.19
CA ASN A 32 -6.27 27.99 0.02
C ASN A 32 -5.79 27.42 -1.32
N ALA A 33 -4.71 26.64 -1.34
CA ALA A 33 -4.20 26.07 -2.58
C ALA A 33 -5.04 24.85 -3.01
N PRO A 34 -5.37 24.68 -4.30
CA PRO A 34 -5.89 23.42 -4.81
C PRO A 34 -4.87 22.29 -4.60
N LYS A 35 -5.34 21.09 -4.24
CA LYS A 35 -4.50 19.93 -3.91
C LYS A 35 -4.98 18.70 -4.66
N ILE A 36 -4.05 18.00 -5.29
CA ILE A 36 -4.33 16.76 -6.01
C ILE A 36 -3.45 15.66 -5.43
N GLY A 37 -4.07 14.54 -5.04
CA GLY A 37 -3.34 13.34 -4.65
C GLY A 37 -2.94 12.55 -5.89
N CYS A 38 -1.69 12.09 -5.98
CA CYS A 38 -1.24 11.22 -7.06
C CYS A 38 -0.52 10.01 -6.46
N GLY A 39 -1.01 8.81 -6.74
CA GLY A 39 -0.47 7.57 -6.24
C GLY A 39 -0.18 6.59 -7.37
N PHE A 40 0.99 5.96 -7.31
CA PHE A 40 1.46 4.97 -8.28
C PHE A 40 1.50 3.59 -7.66
N SER A 41 1.02 2.56 -8.36
CA SER A 41 1.03 1.18 -7.89
C SER A 41 0.42 1.07 -6.49
N MET A 42 1.14 0.54 -5.51
CA MET A 42 0.71 0.48 -4.11
C MET A 42 0.38 1.86 -3.51
N GLY A 43 1.06 2.92 -3.92
CA GLY A 43 0.77 4.28 -3.45
C GLY A 43 -0.64 4.75 -3.85
N GLY A 44 -1.12 4.33 -5.02
CA GLY A 44 -2.51 4.61 -5.42
C GLY A 44 -3.53 3.75 -4.69
N MET A 45 -3.15 2.56 -4.22
CA MET A 45 -3.99 1.78 -3.30
C MET A 45 -4.13 2.47 -1.94
N VAL A 46 -3.03 2.97 -1.37
CA VAL A 46 -3.04 3.72 -0.10
C VAL A 46 -3.89 4.98 -0.24
N LEU A 47 -3.73 5.72 -1.35
CA LEU A 47 -4.55 6.91 -1.65
C LEU A 47 -6.03 6.55 -1.74
N TRP A 48 -6.38 5.49 -2.47
CA TRP A 48 -7.76 5.05 -2.62
C TRP A 48 -8.38 4.60 -1.30
N ASN A 49 -7.65 3.83 -0.49
CA ASN A 49 -8.09 3.42 0.84
C ASN A 49 -8.30 4.61 1.77
N TYR A 50 -7.40 5.60 1.72
CA TYR A 50 -7.56 6.86 2.46
C TYR A 50 -8.84 7.60 2.04
N LEU A 51 -9.08 7.74 0.74
CA LEU A 51 -10.26 8.42 0.21
C LEU A 51 -11.55 7.67 0.58
N ALA A 52 -11.54 6.33 0.55
CA ALA A 52 -12.69 5.51 0.90
C ALA A 52 -13.06 5.56 2.40
N GLU A 53 -12.15 6.01 3.26
CA GLU A 53 -12.41 6.30 4.68
C GLU A 53 -12.92 7.74 4.90
N CYS A 54 -12.81 8.62 3.91
CA CYS A 54 -13.29 10.00 4.02
C CYS A 54 -14.81 10.04 3.76
N THR A 55 -15.54 10.79 4.58
CA THR A 55 -17.01 10.87 4.48
C THR A 55 -17.50 12.01 3.59
N SER A 56 -16.61 12.94 3.23
CA SER A 56 -16.93 14.11 2.41
C SER A 56 -15.69 14.67 1.69
N VAL A 57 -15.92 15.57 0.73
CA VAL A 57 -14.87 16.31 0.01
C VAL A 57 -13.96 17.05 1.00
N GLU A 58 -14.54 17.71 2.01
CA GLU A 58 -13.80 18.49 3.02
C GLU A 58 -12.88 17.59 3.85
N THR A 59 -13.37 16.42 4.26
CA THR A 59 -12.58 15.47 5.07
C THR A 59 -11.42 14.84 4.30
N SER A 60 -11.51 14.80 2.96
CA SER A 60 -10.44 14.29 2.10
C SER A 60 -9.23 15.22 2.02
N GLY A 61 -9.42 16.52 2.26
CA GLY A 61 -8.37 17.52 2.10
C GLY A 61 -7.81 17.66 0.67
N LEU A 62 -8.44 17.04 -0.33
CA LEU A 62 -8.01 17.01 -1.73
C LEU A 62 -9.15 17.46 -2.65
N ASN A 63 -8.80 18.09 -3.77
CA ASN A 63 -9.75 18.52 -4.80
C ASN A 63 -9.92 17.47 -5.91
N GLY A 64 -8.98 16.55 -6.01
CA GLY A 64 -9.03 15.42 -6.93
C GLY A 64 -7.91 14.43 -6.66
N ALA A 65 -7.98 13.26 -7.31
CA ALA A 65 -6.98 12.22 -7.17
C ALA A 65 -6.66 11.51 -8.48
N LEU A 66 -5.42 11.02 -8.59
CA LEU A 66 -4.95 10.17 -9.67
C LEU A 66 -4.38 8.88 -9.07
N CYS A 67 -4.90 7.74 -9.51
CA CYS A 67 -4.35 6.42 -9.20
C CYS A 67 -3.81 5.80 -10.50
N ILE A 68 -2.50 5.58 -10.55
CA ILE A 68 -1.80 5.15 -11.77
C ILE A 68 -1.22 3.75 -11.55
N SER A 69 -1.56 2.81 -12.43
CA SER A 69 -1.13 1.40 -12.36
C SER A 69 -1.40 0.75 -11.00
N SER A 70 -2.52 1.11 -10.36
CA SER A 70 -2.89 0.58 -9.06
C SER A 70 -3.66 -0.74 -9.22
N PRO A 71 -3.28 -1.81 -8.50
CA PRO A 71 -4.02 -3.06 -8.56
C PRO A 71 -5.34 -2.91 -7.80
N PHE A 72 -6.46 -2.96 -8.53
CA PHE A 72 -7.80 -2.83 -7.95
C PHE A 72 -8.23 -4.02 -7.12
N ASN A 73 -7.75 -5.21 -7.49
CA ASN A 73 -7.97 -6.46 -6.78
C ASN A 73 -6.60 -7.11 -6.47
N PRO A 74 -6.11 -6.99 -5.23
CA PRO A 74 -4.82 -7.55 -4.81
C PRO A 74 -4.75 -9.07 -4.97
N THR A 75 -5.86 -9.77 -4.79
CA THR A 75 -5.93 -11.24 -4.97
C THR A 75 -5.66 -11.61 -6.42
N GLU A 76 -6.40 -11.03 -7.36
CA GLU A 76 -6.23 -11.28 -8.79
C GLU A 76 -4.86 -10.80 -9.31
N SER A 77 -4.37 -9.67 -8.79
CA SER A 77 -3.07 -9.12 -9.16
C SER A 77 -1.94 -10.04 -8.69
N SER A 78 -2.00 -10.51 -7.45
CA SER A 78 -1.03 -11.49 -6.94
C SER A 78 -1.11 -12.82 -7.68
N LEU A 79 -2.31 -13.30 -8.04
CA LEU A 79 -2.46 -14.51 -8.87
C LEU A 79 -1.84 -14.34 -10.27
N THR A 80 -1.99 -13.17 -10.88
CA THR A 80 -1.43 -12.86 -12.20
C THR A 80 0.10 -12.77 -12.16
N ILE A 81 0.64 -12.09 -11.15
CA ILE A 81 2.09 -11.95 -10.93
C ILE A 81 2.73 -13.27 -10.42
N GLU A 82 1.93 -14.22 -9.92
CA GLU A 82 2.39 -15.57 -9.55
C GLU A 82 2.34 -16.58 -10.71
N LYS A 83 1.83 -16.22 -11.89
CA LYS A 83 1.96 -17.05 -13.11
C LYS A 83 3.43 -17.23 -13.48
N PHE A 84 3.79 -18.37 -14.11
CA PHE A 84 5.17 -18.87 -14.21
C PHE A 84 6.22 -17.84 -14.68
N PHE A 85 5.94 -17.09 -15.75
CA PHE A 85 6.86 -16.05 -16.27
C PHE A 85 6.92 -14.78 -15.39
N PRO A 86 5.79 -14.15 -15.02
CA PRO A 86 5.78 -13.03 -14.06
C PRO A 86 6.38 -13.37 -12.68
N ARG A 87 6.25 -14.61 -12.22
CA ARG A 87 6.76 -15.08 -10.92
C ARG A 87 8.29 -15.01 -10.83
N ILE A 88 8.97 -15.43 -11.90
CA ILE A 88 10.43 -15.53 -11.90
C ILE A 88 11.06 -14.15 -12.08
N PHE A 89 10.52 -13.28 -12.93
CA PHE A 89 11.14 -11.99 -13.27
C PHE A 89 10.63 -10.81 -12.44
N PHE A 90 9.34 -10.74 -12.10
CA PHE A 90 8.77 -9.61 -11.38
C PHE A 90 8.57 -9.90 -9.90
N ASN A 91 7.92 -11.01 -9.56
CA ASN A 91 7.53 -11.30 -8.18
C ASN A 91 8.75 -11.53 -7.27
N SER A 92 9.75 -12.26 -7.76
CA SER A 92 11.00 -12.53 -7.01
C SER A 92 11.82 -11.25 -6.77
N VAL A 93 11.87 -10.35 -7.77
CA VAL A 93 12.57 -9.06 -7.69
C VAL A 93 11.86 -8.13 -6.72
N LEU A 94 10.52 -8.06 -6.78
CA LEU A 94 9.74 -7.30 -5.81
C LEU A 94 9.95 -7.82 -4.40
N ALA A 95 9.83 -9.14 -4.18
CA ALA A 95 10.10 -9.74 -2.87
C ALA A 95 11.53 -9.46 -2.37
N ALA A 96 12.53 -9.54 -3.25
CA ALA A 96 13.91 -9.20 -2.90
C ALA A 96 14.07 -7.72 -2.51
N ASN A 97 13.40 -6.81 -3.22
CA ASN A 97 13.40 -5.38 -2.91
C ASN A 97 12.71 -5.10 -1.57
N LEU A 98 11.57 -5.74 -1.28
CA LEU A 98 10.88 -5.62 0.01
C LEU A 98 11.77 -6.07 1.17
N LYS A 99 12.41 -7.24 1.03
CA LYS A 99 13.40 -7.72 2.00
C LYS A 99 14.53 -6.72 2.19
N LYS A 100 15.06 -6.14 1.11
CA LYS A 100 16.13 -5.13 1.17
C LYS A 100 15.70 -3.84 1.87
N ILE A 101 14.44 -3.41 1.72
CA ILE A 101 13.89 -2.24 2.40
C ILE A 101 13.84 -2.45 3.91
N VAL A 102 13.40 -3.63 4.37
CA VAL A 102 13.22 -3.89 5.81
C VAL A 102 14.49 -4.38 6.50
N SER A 103 15.43 -4.99 5.78
CA SER A 103 16.65 -5.60 6.34
C SER A 103 17.47 -4.67 7.25
N PRO A 104 17.70 -3.38 6.92
CA PRO A 104 18.45 -2.47 7.78
C PRO A 104 17.80 -2.19 9.14
N TYR A 105 16.51 -2.56 9.30
CA TYR A 105 15.69 -2.24 10.46
C TYR A 105 15.24 -3.50 11.21
N LYS A 106 15.93 -4.64 11.03
CA LYS A 106 15.64 -5.93 11.68
C LYS A 106 15.26 -5.79 13.16
N THR A 107 16.05 -5.04 13.92
CA THR A 107 15.86 -4.86 15.37
C THR A 107 14.51 -4.22 15.72
N MET A 108 13.90 -3.46 14.82
CA MET A 108 12.56 -2.88 15.01
C MET A 108 11.44 -3.91 14.93
N PHE A 109 11.71 -5.07 14.31
CA PHE A 109 10.73 -6.13 14.04
C PHE A 109 10.93 -7.37 14.92
N GLU A 110 11.91 -7.36 15.83
CA GLU A 110 12.12 -8.44 16.80
C GLU A 110 10.87 -8.66 17.66
N GLY A 111 10.44 -9.92 17.77
CA GLY A 111 9.21 -10.30 18.47
C GLY A 111 7.89 -9.92 17.77
N ARG A 112 7.94 -9.26 16.60
CA ARG A 112 6.73 -8.83 15.85
C ARG A 112 6.42 -9.70 14.63
N CYS A 113 7.44 -10.36 14.08
CA CYS A 113 7.29 -11.28 12.95
C CYS A 113 8.40 -12.35 12.99
N ASN A 114 8.19 -13.46 12.29
CA ASN A 114 9.24 -14.46 12.11
C ASN A 114 10.24 -13.97 11.05
N TRP A 115 11.33 -13.36 11.50
CA TRP A 115 12.34 -12.76 10.62
C TRP A 115 12.95 -13.75 9.61
N GLU A 116 13.14 -15.01 9.99
CA GLU A 116 13.69 -16.02 9.08
C GLU A 116 12.75 -16.29 7.92
N GLU A 117 11.45 -16.40 8.18
CA GLU A 117 10.43 -16.59 7.15
C GLU A 117 10.30 -15.36 6.23
N VAL A 118 10.43 -14.16 6.79
CA VAL A 118 10.50 -12.91 6.00
C VAL A 118 11.66 -12.98 5.02
N MET A 119 12.85 -13.40 5.47
CA MET A 119 14.03 -13.46 4.59
C MET A 119 13.97 -14.59 3.55
N LYS A 120 13.26 -15.69 3.84
CA LYS A 120 12.99 -16.80 2.91
C LYS A 120 11.94 -16.49 1.84
N SER A 121 11.20 -15.39 1.98
CA SER A 121 10.13 -15.00 1.05
C SER A 121 10.63 -14.94 -0.40
N LYS A 122 9.89 -15.60 -1.30
CA LYS A 122 10.20 -15.67 -2.75
C LYS A 122 9.19 -14.89 -3.59
N THR A 123 8.04 -14.57 -3.02
CA THR A 123 6.97 -13.78 -3.63
C THR A 123 6.53 -12.66 -2.70
N VAL A 124 5.86 -11.64 -3.25
CA VAL A 124 5.22 -10.58 -2.47
C VAL A 124 4.21 -11.17 -1.49
N ARG A 125 3.45 -12.20 -1.88
CA ARG A 125 2.52 -12.89 -0.98
C ARG A 125 3.23 -13.60 0.17
N ASP A 126 4.39 -14.23 -0.07
CA ASP A 126 5.19 -14.82 1.01
C ASP A 126 5.64 -13.74 2.00
N PHE A 127 6.09 -12.60 1.46
CA PHE A 127 6.49 -11.45 2.27
C PHE A 127 5.31 -10.91 3.07
N ASP A 128 4.14 -10.70 2.45
CA ASP A 128 2.94 -10.22 3.12
C ASP A 128 2.52 -11.16 4.25
N LYS A 129 2.55 -12.48 4.02
CA LYS A 129 2.24 -13.52 5.03
C LYS A 129 3.21 -13.47 6.21
N ALA A 130 4.51 -13.38 5.93
CA ALA A 130 5.56 -13.47 6.95
C ALA A 130 5.79 -12.14 7.69
N PHE A 131 5.50 -11.01 7.03
CA PHE A 131 5.83 -9.67 7.50
C PHE A 131 4.57 -8.81 7.75
N THR A 132 3.81 -8.47 6.70
CA THR A 132 2.71 -7.50 6.80
C THR A 132 1.55 -7.99 7.65
N VAL A 133 1.12 -9.24 7.48
CA VAL A 133 0.03 -9.87 8.25
C VAL A 133 0.29 -9.81 9.76
N PRO A 134 1.39 -10.37 10.30
CA PRO A 134 1.63 -10.34 11.74
C PRO A 134 1.88 -8.93 12.27
N LEU A 135 2.53 -8.06 11.49
CA LEU A 135 2.89 -6.71 11.92
C LEU A 135 1.68 -5.78 12.09
N PHE A 136 0.64 -5.98 11.28
CA PHE A 136 -0.59 -5.20 11.32
C PHE A 136 -1.76 -5.96 11.98
N GLY A 137 -1.53 -7.15 12.51
CA GLY A 137 -2.52 -7.92 13.25
C GLY A 137 -3.66 -8.48 12.41
N TYR A 138 -3.44 -8.70 11.11
CA TYR A 138 -4.40 -9.43 10.29
C TYR A 138 -4.38 -10.92 10.66
N LYS A 139 -5.54 -11.57 10.59
CA LYS A 139 -5.71 -13.02 10.77
C LYS A 139 -4.91 -13.80 9.74
N ASP A 140 -4.99 -13.38 8.49
CA ASP A 140 -4.30 -14.01 7.37
C ASP A 140 -4.12 -13.04 6.20
N TRP A 141 -3.42 -13.50 5.16
CA TRP A 141 -3.15 -12.72 3.95
C TRP A 141 -4.43 -12.37 3.17
N ASN A 142 -5.49 -13.18 3.28
CA ASN A 142 -6.74 -12.94 2.58
C ASN A 142 -7.51 -11.79 3.24
N GLU A 143 -7.52 -11.72 4.57
CA GLU A 143 -8.03 -10.56 5.30
C GLU A 143 -7.27 -9.29 4.90
N TYR A 144 -5.94 -9.35 4.87
CA TYR A 144 -5.12 -8.22 4.41
C TYR A 144 -5.48 -7.79 2.97
N TYR A 145 -5.58 -8.74 2.04
CA TYR A 145 -5.87 -8.44 0.63
C TYR A 145 -7.28 -7.87 0.45
N ASN A 146 -8.26 -8.36 1.21
CA ASN A 146 -9.59 -7.79 1.23
C ASN A 146 -9.58 -6.36 1.79
N ALA A 147 -8.86 -6.12 2.88
CA ALA A 147 -8.68 -4.78 3.45
C ALA A 147 -7.99 -3.83 2.47
N ALA A 148 -7.04 -4.31 1.68
CA ALA A 148 -6.31 -3.51 0.69
C ALA A 148 -7.08 -3.29 -0.63
N ALA A 149 -8.09 -4.11 -0.95
CA ALA A 149 -8.78 -4.09 -2.23
C ALA A 149 -9.59 -2.82 -2.49
N LEU A 150 -9.64 -2.38 -3.75
CA LEU A 150 -10.20 -1.09 -4.15
C LEU A 150 -11.61 -1.23 -4.74
N TYR A 151 -11.86 -2.33 -5.47
CA TYR A 151 -13.04 -2.50 -6.34
C TYR A 151 -14.39 -2.33 -5.61
N TRP A 152 -14.50 -2.79 -4.36
CA TRP A 152 -15.74 -2.69 -3.58
C TRP A 152 -15.90 -1.35 -2.84
N LYS A 153 -14.90 -0.47 -2.92
CA LYS A 153 -14.87 0.85 -2.27
C LYS A 153 -15.16 2.01 -3.23
N VAL A 154 -15.37 1.75 -4.52
CA VAL A 154 -15.58 2.78 -5.55
C VAL A 154 -16.67 3.77 -5.17
N SER A 155 -17.80 3.28 -4.65
CA SER A 155 -18.93 4.12 -4.22
C SER A 155 -18.66 5.00 -3.00
N ARG A 156 -17.51 4.81 -2.32
CA ARG A 156 -17.13 5.57 -1.13
C ARG A 156 -16.20 6.74 -1.44
N ILE A 157 -15.73 6.87 -2.68
CA ILE A 157 -14.76 7.90 -3.05
C ILE A 157 -15.48 9.25 -3.19
N PRO A 158 -15.19 10.25 -2.32
CA PRO A 158 -15.99 11.47 -2.25
C PRO A 158 -15.58 12.56 -3.26
N ILE A 159 -14.48 12.36 -3.98
CA ILE A 159 -13.89 13.37 -4.88
C ILE A 159 -13.67 12.82 -6.30
N PRO A 160 -13.62 13.68 -7.33
CA PRO A 160 -13.23 13.27 -8.67
C PRO A 160 -11.88 12.56 -8.66
N THR A 161 -11.87 11.31 -9.14
CA THR A 161 -10.69 10.45 -9.13
C THR A 161 -10.50 9.82 -10.49
N LEU A 162 -9.32 10.01 -11.08
CA LEU A 162 -8.93 9.40 -12.35
C LEU A 162 -8.08 8.16 -12.07
N CYS A 163 -8.44 7.05 -12.72
CA CYS A 163 -7.67 5.82 -12.68
C CYS A 163 -7.07 5.57 -14.06
N LEU A 164 -5.76 5.39 -14.11
CA LEU A 164 -5.02 5.19 -15.35
C LEU A 164 -4.19 3.91 -15.24
N ASN A 165 -4.50 2.94 -16.09
CA ASN A 165 -3.76 1.70 -16.23
C ASN A 165 -3.38 1.51 -17.70
N ALA A 166 -2.22 0.92 -17.94
CA ALA A 166 -1.88 0.45 -19.28
C ALA A 166 -2.73 -0.79 -19.62
N ALA A 167 -2.99 -1.01 -20.90
CA ALA A 167 -3.82 -2.15 -21.33
C ALA A 167 -3.10 -3.51 -21.13
N ASP A 168 -1.78 -3.48 -20.96
CA ASP A 168 -0.88 -4.61 -20.78
C ASP A 168 -0.37 -4.76 -19.32
N ASP A 169 -0.97 -4.01 -18.37
CA ASP A 169 -0.72 -4.08 -16.92
C ASP A 169 -1.39 -5.31 -16.27
#